data_AF-A0A093XH54-F1
#
_entry.id   AF-A0A093XH54-F1
#
_cell.length_a   1.000
_cell.length_b   1.000
_cell.length_c   1.000
_cell.angle_alpha   90.00
_cell.angle_beta   90.00
_cell.angle_gamma   90.00
#
_symmetry.space_group_name_H-M   'P 1'
#
loop_
_entity.id
_entity.type
_entity.pdbx_description
1 polymer ?
#
loop_
_entity_poly.entity_id
_entity_poly.type
_entity_poly.pdbx_seq_one_letter_code
_entity_poly.pdbx_strand_id
1 'polypeptide(L)'
;MVIKAQVLAGGRGKGTFDNGLKGGVRVIYSPTEAKMFAEQMIGHKLITKQTGAAGRLCNAVYIVERKFARREFYLAILMDRQTQSPVIVSSSQGGMDIETVAKETPDAIRTTPIDITIGVTDEIARSIATDLGFSAQCIEDAKNTIQNLYKVFIEKDATQIEINPLSETSDHQVLAMDAKLGFDDNAEFRQKEIFSWRDTTQEDADEVKAADLPLN
;
A
#
# COMPACT_ATOMS: atom_id res chain seq x y z
N MET A 1 -9.99 17.96 1.50
CA MET A 1 -10.07 16.51 1.78
C MET A 1 -9.56 15.74 0.57
N VAL A 2 -9.39 14.43 0.69
CA VAL A 2 -9.11 13.53 -0.43
C VAL A 2 -10.15 12.40 -0.39
N ILE A 3 -10.71 12.06 -1.55
CA ILE A 3 -11.57 10.88 -1.73
C ILE A 3 -10.77 9.79 -2.43
N LYS A 4 -10.82 8.56 -1.91
CA LYS A 4 -10.09 7.40 -2.41
C LYS A 4 -11.02 6.21 -2.60
N ALA A 5 -11.14 5.71 -3.83
CA ALA A 5 -11.82 4.46 -4.13
C ALA A 5 -11.19 3.30 -3.36
N GLN A 6 -12.01 2.52 -2.66
CA GLN A 6 -11.56 1.30 -1.98
C GLN A 6 -11.74 0.12 -2.92
N VAL A 7 -10.63 -0.25 -3.55
CA VAL A 7 -10.52 -1.35 -4.51
C VAL A 7 -9.20 -2.06 -4.23
N LEU A 8 -9.19 -3.39 -4.19
CA LEU A 8 -7.98 -4.21 -3.97
C LEU A 8 -7.06 -4.23 -5.20
N ALA A 9 -6.54 -3.07 -5.58
CA ALA A 9 -5.56 -2.91 -6.65
C ALA A 9 -4.74 -1.62 -6.47
N GLY A 10 -3.50 -1.66 -6.93
CA GLY A 10 -2.65 -0.48 -7.06
C GLY A 10 -3.04 0.39 -8.27
N GLY A 11 -2.39 1.55 -8.38
CA GLY A 11 -2.55 2.45 -9.53
C GLY A 11 -3.89 3.20 -9.59
N ARG A 12 -4.66 3.22 -8.50
CA ARG A 12 -6.01 3.84 -8.43
C ARG A 12 -6.04 5.29 -8.91
N GLY A 13 -5.02 6.09 -8.58
CA GLY A 13 -4.93 7.49 -9.00
C GLY A 13 -4.89 7.68 -10.53
N LYS A 14 -4.35 6.71 -11.27
CA LYS A 14 -4.28 6.70 -12.75
C LYS A 14 -5.38 5.86 -13.40
N GLY A 15 -6.26 5.23 -12.60
CA GLY A 15 -7.34 4.39 -13.10
C GLY A 15 -8.46 5.19 -13.76
N THR A 16 -9.36 4.48 -14.44
CA THR A 16 -10.58 5.04 -15.05
C THR A 16 -11.77 4.16 -14.69
N PHE A 17 -12.88 4.76 -14.30
CA PHE A 17 -14.12 4.05 -14.04
C PHE A 17 -14.85 3.73 -15.35
N ASP A 18 -15.67 2.68 -15.33
CA ASP A 18 -16.50 2.25 -16.47
C ASP A 18 -17.51 3.31 -16.94
N ASN A 19 -17.87 4.27 -16.10
CA ASN A 19 -18.70 5.43 -16.44
C ASN A 19 -17.92 6.63 -17.02
N GLY A 20 -16.60 6.48 -17.22
CA GLY A 20 -15.72 7.50 -17.78
C GLY A 20 -15.07 8.45 -16.78
N LEU A 21 -15.39 8.36 -15.48
CA LEU A 21 -14.70 9.12 -14.44
C LEU A 21 -13.20 8.73 -14.41
N LYS A 22 -12.31 9.72 -14.51
CA LYS A 22 -10.86 9.49 -14.42
C LYS A 22 -10.35 9.69 -12.99
N GLY A 23 -9.54 8.75 -12.53
CA GLY A 23 -8.84 8.76 -11.25
C GLY A 23 -9.71 8.28 -10.08
N GLY A 24 -9.24 7.23 -9.40
CA GLY A 24 -9.82 6.72 -8.15
C GLY A 24 -9.31 7.44 -6.89
N VAL A 25 -8.39 8.39 -7.00
CA VAL A 25 -7.89 9.21 -5.88
C VAL A 25 -7.94 10.67 -6.30
N ARG A 26 -8.67 11.50 -5.56
CA ARG A 26 -8.90 12.91 -5.93
C ARG A 26 -8.92 13.84 -4.73
N VAL A 27 -8.36 15.03 -4.90
CA VAL A 27 -8.57 16.15 -3.98
C VAL A 27 -9.99 16.68 -4.16
N ILE A 28 -10.66 16.95 -3.04
CA ILE A 28 -12.00 17.52 -2.97
C ILE A 28 -12.05 18.65 -1.93
N TYR A 29 -12.88 19.67 -2.20
CA TYR A 29 -12.90 20.93 -1.46
C TYR A 29 -14.16 21.13 -0.60
N SER A 30 -15.16 20.27 -0.73
CA SER A 30 -16.39 20.35 0.07
C SER A 30 -17.07 19.00 0.28
N PRO A 31 -17.95 18.87 1.28
CA PRO A 31 -18.82 17.69 1.43
C PRO A 31 -19.71 17.44 0.21
N THR A 32 -20.13 18.51 -0.48
CA THR A 32 -20.91 18.41 -1.72
C THR A 32 -20.12 17.74 -2.83
N GLU A 33 -18.85 18.13 -3.03
CA GLU A 33 -17.96 17.44 -3.97
C GLU A 33 -17.72 15.99 -3.56
N ALA A 34 -17.57 15.73 -2.25
CA ALA A 34 -17.40 14.37 -1.74
C ALA A 34 -18.58 13.47 -2.15
N LYS A 35 -19.82 13.94 -1.95
CA LYS A 35 -21.04 13.23 -2.37
C LYS A 35 -21.07 13.00 -3.88
N MET A 36 -20.84 14.05 -4.66
CA MET A 36 -20.87 13.99 -6.12
C MET A 36 -19.86 12.98 -6.69
N PHE A 37 -18.65 12.90 -6.13
CA PHE A 37 -17.67 11.91 -6.57
C PHE A 37 -17.98 10.52 -6.04
N ALA A 38 -18.48 10.39 -4.80
CA ALA A 38 -18.89 9.10 -4.27
C ALA A 38 -19.99 8.45 -5.12
N GLU A 39 -20.97 9.22 -5.60
CA GLU A 39 -22.03 8.74 -6.51
C GLU A 39 -21.50 8.26 -7.86
N GLN A 40 -20.37 8.80 -8.34
CA GLN A 40 -19.72 8.37 -9.57
C GLN A 40 -18.70 7.25 -9.36
N MET A 41 -18.31 6.95 -8.13
CA MET A 41 -17.34 5.91 -7.80
C MET A 41 -18.04 4.63 -7.31
N ILE A 42 -18.97 4.76 -6.35
CA ILE A 42 -19.63 3.61 -5.72
C ILE A 42 -20.56 2.93 -6.73
N GLY A 43 -20.43 1.60 -6.84
CA GLY A 43 -21.21 0.80 -7.80
C GLY A 43 -20.61 0.75 -9.20
N HIS A 44 -19.50 1.46 -9.44
CA HIS A 44 -18.78 1.47 -10.71
C HIS A 44 -17.46 0.68 -10.62
N LYS A 45 -17.04 0.08 -11.73
CA LYS A 45 -15.77 -0.65 -11.78
C LYS A 45 -14.62 0.29 -12.06
N LEU A 46 -13.58 0.24 -11.23
CA LEU A 46 -12.31 0.93 -11.45
C LEU A 46 -11.35 0.04 -12.23
N ILE A 47 -10.95 0.53 -13.41
CA ILE A 47 -9.97 -0.12 -14.29
C ILE A 47 -8.59 0.51 -14.03
N THR A 48 -7.61 -0.31 -13.68
CA THR A 48 -6.21 0.07 -13.48
C THR A 48 -5.31 -0.87 -14.27
N LYS A 49 -4.00 -0.58 -14.32
CA LYS A 49 -3.02 -1.51 -14.92
C LYS A 49 -3.06 -2.89 -14.25
N GLN A 50 -3.36 -2.95 -12.95
CA GLN A 50 -3.35 -4.19 -12.16
C GLN A 50 -4.67 -4.96 -12.23
N THR A 51 -5.80 -4.31 -12.52
CA THR A 51 -7.11 -4.99 -12.64
C THR A 51 -7.43 -5.45 -14.06
N GLY A 52 -6.69 -4.95 -15.06
CA GLY A 52 -6.98 -5.23 -16.46
C GLY A 52 -8.35 -4.71 -16.89
N ALA A 53 -8.83 -5.18 -18.05
CA ALA A 53 -10.09 -4.71 -18.64
C ALA A 53 -11.33 -5.05 -17.79
N ALA A 54 -11.26 -6.08 -16.94
CA ALA A 54 -12.36 -6.49 -16.08
C ALA A 54 -12.69 -5.44 -15.01
N GLY A 55 -11.69 -4.64 -14.60
CA GLY A 55 -11.82 -3.71 -13.48
C GLY A 55 -12.15 -4.41 -12.16
N ARG A 56 -12.34 -3.62 -11.11
CA ARG A 56 -12.84 -4.10 -9.81
C ARG A 56 -13.92 -3.16 -9.32
N LEU A 57 -14.99 -3.71 -8.75
CA LEU A 57 -16.13 -2.92 -8.28
C LEU A 57 -15.72 -2.07 -7.08
N CYS A 58 -15.97 -0.77 -7.14
CA CYS A 58 -15.77 0.12 -6.00
C CYS A 58 -17.04 0.13 -5.14
N ASN A 59 -17.01 -0.55 -3.99
CA ASN A 59 -18.16 -0.59 -3.07
C ASN A 59 -18.13 0.51 -2.01
N ALA A 60 -16.96 1.08 -1.75
CA ALA A 60 -16.77 2.11 -0.74
C ALA A 60 -15.73 3.14 -1.19
N VAL A 61 -15.82 4.33 -0.60
CA VAL A 61 -14.82 5.39 -0.74
C VAL A 61 -14.32 5.78 0.64
N TYR A 62 -13.04 6.10 0.72
CA TYR A 62 -12.41 6.61 1.93
C TYR A 62 -12.18 8.12 1.78
N ILE A 63 -12.82 8.90 2.65
CA ILE A 63 -12.67 10.36 2.70
C ILE A 63 -11.73 10.70 3.85
N VAL A 64 -10.62 11.37 3.51
CA VAL A 64 -9.57 11.69 4.47
C VAL A 64 -9.21 13.17 4.46
N GLU A 65 -8.61 13.61 5.56
CA GLU A 65 -7.93 14.90 5.61
C GLU A 65 -6.84 14.95 4.52
N ARG A 66 -6.70 16.09 3.86
CA ARG A 66 -5.60 16.30 2.91
C ARG A 66 -4.36 16.71 3.70
N LYS A 67 -3.32 15.89 3.66
CA LYS A 67 -1.99 16.25 4.15
C LYS A 67 -1.11 16.74 3.00
N PHE A 68 -0.16 17.62 3.30
CA PHE A 68 0.77 18.19 2.32
C PHE A 68 2.14 17.55 2.50
N ALA A 69 2.46 16.60 1.63
CA ALA A 69 3.76 15.95 1.58
C ALA A 69 4.81 16.93 1.05
N ARG A 70 5.91 17.06 1.77
CA ARG A 70 7.14 17.72 1.33
C ARG A 70 8.00 16.77 0.50
N ARG A 71 8.04 15.50 0.89
CA ARG A 71 8.73 14.41 0.21
C ARG A 71 7.87 13.15 0.25
N GLU A 72 7.96 12.35 -0.80
CA GLU A 72 7.23 11.10 -0.96
C GLU A 72 8.20 9.99 -1.31
N PHE A 73 8.12 8.89 -0.56
CA PHE A 73 9.01 7.75 -0.68
C PHE A 73 8.20 6.47 -0.91
N TYR A 74 8.86 5.45 -1.41
CA TYR A 74 8.33 4.09 -1.50
C TYR A 74 9.01 3.22 -0.44
N LEU A 75 8.23 2.42 0.27
CA LEU A 75 8.74 1.40 1.19
C LEU A 75 7.87 0.15 1.11
N ALA A 76 8.49 -1.01 0.90
CA ALA A 76 7.83 -2.29 0.99
C ALA A 76 8.63 -3.28 1.84
N ILE A 77 7.92 -4.16 2.53
CA ILE A 77 8.46 -5.30 3.27
C ILE A 77 7.84 -6.54 2.65
N LEU A 78 8.67 -7.49 2.23
CA LEU A 78 8.21 -8.76 1.67
C LEU A 78 9.17 -9.89 2.02
N MET A 79 8.71 -11.14 1.88
CA MET A 79 9.58 -12.30 1.96
C MET A 79 10.29 -12.50 0.62
N ASP A 80 11.62 -12.39 0.59
CA ASP A 80 12.38 -12.72 -0.62
C ASP A 80 12.60 -14.24 -0.71
N ARG A 81 12.24 -14.79 -1.87
CA ARG A 81 12.36 -16.24 -2.12
C ARG A 81 13.79 -16.66 -2.39
N GLN A 82 14.66 -15.76 -2.85
CA GLN A 82 16.05 -16.08 -3.14
C GLN A 82 16.87 -16.16 -1.86
N THR A 83 16.75 -15.16 -0.98
CA THR A 83 17.44 -15.17 0.32
C THR A 83 16.70 -15.95 1.40
N GLN A 84 15.44 -16.33 1.16
CA GLN A 84 14.57 -16.99 2.14
C GLN A 84 14.43 -16.17 3.44
N SER A 85 14.47 -14.84 3.31
CA SER A 85 14.44 -13.91 4.44
C SER A 85 13.55 -12.71 4.11
N PRO A 86 13.03 -12.00 5.13
CA PRO A 86 12.39 -10.72 4.89
C PRO A 86 13.38 -9.73 4.27
N VAL A 87 12.88 -8.88 3.39
CA VAL A 87 13.63 -7.76 2.80
C VAL A 87 12.81 -6.49 2.89
N ILE A 88 13.49 -5.36 3.09
CA ILE A 88 12.89 -4.03 2.94
C ILE A 88 13.35 -3.44 1.61
N VAL A 89 12.41 -3.23 0.71
CA VAL A 89 12.62 -2.54 -0.56
C VAL A 89 12.24 -1.08 -0.37
N SER A 90 13.12 -0.16 -0.72
CA SER A 90 12.92 1.27 -0.50
C SER A 90 13.38 2.08 -1.70
N SER A 91 12.69 3.20 -1.97
CA SER A 91 13.08 4.13 -3.02
C SER A 91 12.71 5.56 -2.67
N SER A 92 13.58 6.51 -3.04
CA SER A 92 13.28 7.94 -2.95
C SER A 92 12.25 8.40 -3.98
N GLN A 93 11.84 7.54 -4.92
CA GLN A 93 10.84 7.80 -5.95
C GLN A 93 9.45 7.28 -5.51
N GLY A 94 8.85 7.93 -4.49
CA GLY A 94 7.49 7.62 -4.04
C GLY A 94 6.40 8.19 -4.95
N GLY A 95 5.15 7.74 -4.73
CA GLY A 95 3.97 8.22 -5.47
C GLY A 95 3.86 7.68 -6.90
N MET A 96 4.75 6.77 -7.29
CA MET A 96 4.79 6.12 -8.60
C MET A 96 4.72 4.59 -8.47
N ASP A 97 4.46 3.95 -9.60
CA ASP A 97 4.43 2.49 -9.74
C ASP A 97 5.85 1.93 -9.63
N ILE A 98 6.12 1.08 -8.64
CA ILE A 98 7.49 0.63 -8.34
C ILE A 98 8.06 -0.23 -9.47
N GLU A 99 7.21 -0.94 -10.20
CA GLU A 99 7.57 -1.73 -11.38
C GLU A 99 8.07 -0.84 -12.51
N THR A 100 7.52 0.38 -12.63
CA THR A 100 8.02 1.37 -13.58
C THR A 100 9.39 1.89 -13.15
N VAL A 101 9.58 2.20 -11.86
CA VAL A 101 10.89 2.61 -11.30
C VAL A 101 11.93 1.51 -11.50
N ALA A 102 11.58 0.24 -11.25
CA ALA A 102 12.48 -0.89 -11.44
C ALA A 102 12.95 -1.05 -12.89
N LYS A 103 12.11 -0.65 -13.85
CA LYS A 103 12.43 -0.72 -15.28
C LYS A 103 13.24 0.48 -15.77
N GLU A 104 12.88 1.68 -15.33
CA GLU A 104 13.43 2.94 -15.86
C GLU A 104 14.64 3.45 -15.07
N THR A 105 14.63 3.26 -13.75
CA THR A 105 15.62 3.77 -12.80
C THR A 105 15.92 2.74 -11.70
N PRO A 106 16.41 1.52 -12.05
CA PRO A 106 16.63 0.44 -11.08
C PRO A 106 17.55 0.84 -9.92
N ASP A 107 18.53 1.72 -10.16
CA ASP A 107 19.46 2.22 -9.14
C ASP A 107 18.79 3.09 -8.06
N ALA A 108 17.55 3.53 -8.30
CA ALA A 108 16.75 4.23 -7.31
C ALA A 108 16.11 3.27 -6.28
N ILE A 109 16.19 1.96 -6.49
CA ILE A 109 15.64 0.94 -5.60
C ILE A 109 16.76 0.33 -4.76
N ARG A 110 16.57 0.32 -3.44
CA ARG A 110 17.45 -0.35 -2.49
C ARG A 110 16.72 -1.49 -1.82
N THR A 111 17.34 -2.66 -1.82
CA THR A 111 16.85 -3.85 -1.11
C THR A 111 17.75 -4.13 0.07
N THR A 112 17.18 -4.09 1.28
CA THR A 112 17.89 -4.34 2.53
C THR A 112 17.44 -5.68 3.11
N PRO A 113 18.29 -6.72 3.11
CA PRO A 113 17.97 -7.99 3.76
C PRO A 113 17.85 -7.83 5.27
N ILE A 114 16.86 -8.50 5.86
CA ILE A 114 16.63 -8.51 7.31
C ILE A 114 16.77 -9.94 7.82
N ASP A 115 17.62 -10.10 8.84
CA ASP A 115 17.66 -11.35 9.61
C ASP A 115 16.35 -11.48 10.40
N ILE A 116 15.59 -12.56 10.17
CA ILE A 116 14.27 -12.75 10.78
C ILE A 116 14.34 -12.96 12.30
N THR A 117 15.47 -13.42 12.83
CA THR A 117 15.66 -13.67 14.26
C THR A 117 16.04 -12.40 15.03
N ILE A 118 16.73 -11.48 14.36
CA ILE A 118 17.15 -10.19 14.94
C ILE A 118 16.10 -9.10 14.69
N GLY A 119 15.50 -9.09 13.50
CA GLY A 119 14.58 -8.06 13.04
C GLY A 119 15.27 -6.76 12.61
N VAL A 120 14.50 -5.67 12.58
CA VAL A 120 14.97 -4.36 12.12
C VAL A 120 15.59 -3.59 13.29
N THR A 121 16.92 -3.53 13.33
CA THR A 121 17.66 -2.76 14.34
C THR A 121 17.55 -1.25 14.11
N ASP A 122 17.93 -0.47 15.12
CA ASP A 122 17.98 0.99 15.03
C ASP A 122 18.94 1.46 13.92
N GLU A 123 20.08 0.79 13.76
CA GLU A 123 21.07 1.09 12.72
C GLU A 123 20.48 0.88 11.33
N ILE A 124 19.82 -0.27 11.10
CA ILE A 124 19.19 -0.59 9.82
C ILE A 124 18.10 0.42 9.49
N ALA A 125 17.17 0.65 10.42
CA ALA A 125 16.05 1.57 10.19
C ALA A 125 16.50 3.02 9.97
N ARG A 126 17.53 3.50 10.70
CA ARG A 126 18.12 4.83 10.47
C ARG A 126 18.81 4.92 9.12
N SER A 127 19.54 3.86 8.72
CA SER A 127 20.19 3.83 7.41
C SER A 127 19.16 3.93 6.29
N ILE A 128 18.07 3.15 6.35
CA ILE A 128 16.98 3.20 5.36
C ILE A 128 16.33 4.59 5.35
N ALA A 129 16.01 5.17 6.52
CA ALA A 129 15.42 6.51 6.60
C ALA A 129 16.34 7.59 5.99
N THR A 130 17.64 7.51 6.25
CA THR A 130 18.64 8.44 5.71
C THR A 130 18.77 8.28 4.19
N ASP A 131 18.85 7.04 3.71
CA ASP A 131 18.99 6.71 2.28
C ASP A 131 17.76 7.12 1.46
N LEU A 132 16.56 6.97 2.03
CA LEU A 132 15.32 7.49 1.45
C LEU A 132 15.37 9.02 1.31
N GLY A 133 16.11 9.70 2.19
CA GLY A 133 16.30 11.15 2.16
C GLY A 133 15.36 11.90 3.09
N PHE A 134 14.86 11.28 4.16
CA PHE A 134 14.14 11.99 5.23
C PHE A 134 15.01 13.11 5.81
N SER A 135 14.39 14.23 6.21
CA SER A 135 15.11 15.30 6.92
C SER A 135 15.60 14.83 8.29
N ALA A 136 16.65 15.46 8.81
CA ALA A 136 17.23 15.11 10.12
C ALA A 136 16.19 15.10 11.25
N GLN A 137 15.19 15.99 11.18
CA GLN A 137 14.09 16.07 12.15
C GLN A 137 13.16 14.84 12.09
N CYS A 138 13.06 14.20 10.93
CA CYS A 138 12.16 13.06 10.69
C CYS A 138 12.85 11.71 10.82
N ILE A 139 14.18 11.65 11.00
CA ILE A 139 14.92 10.37 11.02
C ILE A 139 14.42 9.44 12.13
N GLU A 140 14.20 9.95 13.35
CA GLU A 140 13.70 9.10 14.45
C GLU A 140 12.29 8.58 14.19
N ASP A 141 11.41 9.43 13.67
CA ASP A 141 10.02 9.07 13.39
C ASP A 141 9.94 8.07 12.22
N ALA A 142 10.74 8.27 11.17
CA ALA A 142 10.88 7.34 10.07
C ALA A 142 11.45 5.99 10.52
N LYS A 143 12.49 6.01 11.37
CA LYS A 143 13.07 4.80 11.97
C LYS A 143 12.01 4.01 12.73
N ASN A 144 11.28 4.67 13.64
CA ASN A 144 10.21 4.05 14.42
C ASN A 144 9.09 3.51 13.52
N THR A 145 8.72 4.25 12.48
CA THR A 145 7.72 3.83 11.50
C THR A 145 8.16 2.56 10.77
N ILE A 146 9.39 2.50 10.29
CA ILE A 146 9.95 1.32 9.59
C ILE A 146 9.96 0.09 10.52
N GLN A 147 10.40 0.27 11.77
CA GLN A 147 10.41 -0.81 12.78
C GLN A 147 8.98 -1.29 13.10
N ASN A 148 8.03 -0.37 13.24
CA ASN A 148 6.63 -0.71 13.49
C ASN A 148 5.98 -1.44 12.30
N LEU A 149 6.30 -1.03 11.06
CA LEU A 149 5.82 -1.73 9.87
C LEU A 149 6.38 -3.16 9.81
N TYR A 150 7.67 -3.35 10.14
CA TYR A 150 8.25 -4.68 10.23
C TYR A 150 7.62 -5.53 11.35
N LYS A 151 7.34 -4.91 12.50
CA LYS A 151 6.60 -5.56 13.58
C LYS A 151 5.23 -6.05 13.10
N VAL A 152 4.47 -5.21 12.39
CA VAL A 152 3.19 -5.62 11.78
C VAL A 152 3.40 -6.77 10.80
N PHE A 153 4.43 -6.69 9.95
CA PHE A 153 4.74 -7.73 8.97
C PHE A 153 4.90 -9.12 9.64
N ILE A 154 5.66 -9.18 10.73
CA ILE A 154 5.89 -10.43 11.47
C ILE A 154 4.66 -10.85 12.30
N GLU A 155 4.08 -9.94 13.09
CA GLU A 155 2.99 -10.29 14.02
C GLU A 155 1.69 -10.67 13.31
N LYS A 156 1.48 -10.17 12.10
CA LYS A 156 0.25 -10.38 11.33
C LYS A 156 0.39 -11.39 10.19
N ASP A 157 1.51 -12.10 10.13
CA ASP A 157 1.81 -13.06 9.05
C ASP A 157 1.60 -12.42 7.67
N ALA A 158 2.11 -11.20 7.49
CA ALA A 158 2.01 -10.52 6.21
C ALA A 158 2.97 -11.14 5.20
N THR A 159 2.51 -11.33 3.97
CA THR A 159 3.38 -11.69 2.82
C THR A 159 4.00 -10.45 2.19
N GLN A 160 3.29 -9.32 2.28
CA GLN A 160 3.73 -8.03 1.79
C GLN A 160 3.11 -6.90 2.63
N ILE A 161 3.91 -5.88 2.94
CA ILE A 161 3.42 -4.55 3.31
C ILE A 161 4.04 -3.57 2.34
N GLU A 162 3.22 -2.79 1.64
CA GLU A 162 3.65 -1.74 0.72
C GLU A 162 3.05 -0.40 1.18
N ILE A 163 3.91 0.59 1.43
CA ILE A 163 3.53 1.95 1.76
C ILE A 163 3.96 2.86 0.60
N ASN A 164 2.98 3.44 -0.09
CA ASN A 164 3.24 4.25 -1.27
C ASN A 164 2.19 5.37 -1.47
N PRO A 165 2.46 6.62 -1.04
CA PRO A 165 3.73 7.08 -0.49
C PRO A 165 3.86 6.92 1.03
N LEU A 166 5.09 6.66 1.49
CA LEU A 166 5.55 7.01 2.83
C LEU A 166 6.09 8.44 2.77
N SER A 167 5.52 9.37 3.51
CA SER A 167 5.74 10.80 3.28
C SER A 167 6.32 11.52 4.49
N GLU A 168 7.20 12.49 4.22
CA GLU A 168 7.53 13.59 5.14
C GLU A 168 6.57 14.74 4.85
N THR A 169 5.81 15.21 5.83
CA THR A 169 4.92 16.36 5.68
C THR A 169 5.66 17.69 5.86
N SER A 170 5.01 18.80 5.49
CA SER A 170 5.58 20.14 5.65
C SER A 170 5.80 20.55 7.11
N ASP A 171 5.10 19.91 8.05
CA ASP A 171 5.24 20.04 9.50
C ASP A 171 6.12 18.95 10.13
N HIS A 172 6.95 18.28 9.33
CA HIS A 172 7.95 17.30 9.77
C HIS A 172 7.37 16.06 10.48
N GLN A 173 6.24 15.55 9.99
CA GLN A 173 5.69 14.26 10.40
C GLN A 173 5.98 13.19 9.36
N VAL A 174 6.16 11.94 9.80
CA VAL A 174 6.25 10.78 8.91
C VAL A 174 4.90 10.07 8.86
N LEU A 175 4.31 9.99 7.67
CA LEU A 175 2.98 9.41 7.48
C LEU A 175 2.96 8.37 6.37
N ALA A 176 2.35 7.22 6.64
CA ALA A 176 1.93 6.27 5.62
C ALA A 176 0.65 6.80 4.95
N MET A 177 0.78 7.45 3.79
CA MET A 177 -0.36 8.10 3.12
C MET A 177 -1.27 7.09 2.42
N ASP A 178 -0.73 5.95 2.01
CA ASP A 178 -1.46 4.83 1.43
C ASP A 178 -0.73 3.53 1.73
N ALA A 179 -1.48 2.45 1.92
CA ALA A 179 -0.94 1.16 2.28
C ALA A 179 -1.67 0.03 1.55
N LYS A 180 -0.91 -0.98 1.14
CA LYS A 180 -1.41 -2.26 0.64
C LYS A 180 -0.73 -3.37 1.43
N LEU A 181 -1.53 -4.23 2.05
CA LEU A 181 -1.04 -5.36 2.82
C LEU A 181 -1.56 -6.65 2.18
N GLY A 182 -0.70 -7.65 2.07
CA GLY A 182 -1.04 -9.03 1.75
C GLY A 182 -0.71 -9.91 2.95
N PHE A 183 -1.49 -10.96 3.15
CA PHE A 183 -1.37 -11.89 4.28
C PHE A 183 -1.17 -13.32 3.78
N ASP A 184 -0.57 -14.18 4.60
CA ASP A 184 -0.40 -15.60 4.29
C ASP A 184 -1.69 -16.36 4.63
N ASP A 185 -2.36 -16.90 3.61
CA ASP A 185 -3.58 -17.70 3.76
C ASP A 185 -3.36 -18.92 4.67
N ASN A 186 -2.13 -19.46 4.72
CA ASN A 186 -1.81 -20.58 5.62
C ASN A 186 -1.80 -20.17 7.10
N ALA A 187 -1.74 -18.88 7.40
CA ALA A 187 -1.78 -18.35 8.76
C ALA A 187 -3.20 -18.05 9.27
N GLU A 188 -4.25 -18.30 8.47
CA GLU A 188 -5.65 -18.01 8.82
C GLU A 188 -6.04 -18.58 10.18
N PHE A 189 -5.55 -19.78 10.53
CA PHE A 189 -5.86 -20.43 11.80
C PHE A 189 -5.45 -19.60 13.03
N ARG A 190 -4.43 -18.75 12.92
CA ARG A 190 -3.92 -17.88 13.98
C ARG A 190 -4.17 -16.38 13.76
N GLN A 191 -4.66 -15.98 12.58
CA GLN A 191 -4.94 -14.58 12.22
C GLN A 191 -6.45 -14.31 12.03
N LYS A 192 -7.32 -14.93 12.83
CA LYS A 192 -8.79 -14.89 12.65
C LYS A 192 -9.40 -13.50 12.52
N GLU A 193 -8.85 -12.50 13.24
CA GLU A 193 -9.31 -11.11 13.12
C GLU A 193 -9.07 -10.54 11.71
N ILE A 194 -7.88 -10.73 11.14
CA ILE A 194 -7.55 -10.21 9.81
C ILE A 194 -8.43 -10.85 8.74
N PHE A 195 -8.59 -12.17 8.80
CA PHE A 195 -9.40 -12.90 7.83
C PHE A 195 -10.91 -12.61 7.98
N SER A 196 -11.35 -12.09 9.13
CA SER A 196 -12.71 -11.58 9.28
C SER A 196 -12.99 -10.30 8.46
N TRP A 197 -11.93 -9.61 7.99
CA TRP A 197 -12.03 -8.42 7.14
C TRP A 197 -12.00 -8.73 5.64
N ARG A 198 -11.90 -10.01 5.25
CA ARG A 198 -11.87 -10.42 3.83
C ARG A 198 -13.11 -9.88 3.10
N ASP A 199 -12.88 -9.14 2.03
CA ASP A 199 -13.93 -8.63 1.16
C ASP A 199 -14.00 -9.44 -0.14
N THR A 200 -14.83 -10.48 -0.14
CA THR A 200 -15.00 -11.39 -1.28
C THR A 200 -15.59 -10.69 -2.51
N THR A 201 -16.15 -9.49 -2.38
CA THR A 201 -16.64 -8.72 -3.54
C THR A 201 -15.52 -8.21 -4.44
N GLN A 202 -14.28 -8.24 -3.93
CA GLN A 202 -13.08 -7.80 -4.63
C GLN A 202 -12.34 -8.95 -5.31
N GLU A 203 -12.80 -10.18 -5.15
CA GLU A 203 -12.18 -11.40 -5.67
C GLU A 203 -12.92 -11.92 -6.92
N ASP A 204 -12.37 -12.93 -7.59
CA ASP A 204 -13.12 -13.62 -8.64
C ASP A 204 -14.23 -14.48 -8.01
N ALA A 205 -15.45 -14.38 -8.52
CA ALA A 205 -16.61 -15.07 -7.95
C ALA A 205 -16.49 -16.60 -8.04
N ASP A 206 -15.76 -17.12 -9.02
CA ASP A 206 -15.53 -18.56 -9.16
C ASP A 206 -14.42 -19.04 -8.23
N GLU A 207 -13.38 -18.23 -7.97
CA GLU A 207 -12.36 -18.51 -6.95
C GLU A 207 -12.98 -18.52 -5.53
N VAL A 208 -13.88 -17.58 -5.24
CA VAL A 208 -14.59 -17.55 -3.94
C VAL A 208 -15.42 -18.82 -3.72
N LYS A 209 -16.17 -19.26 -4.74
CA LYS A 209 -16.94 -20.52 -4.66
C LYS A 209 -16.03 -21.74 -4.56
N ALA A 210 -14.89 -21.72 -5.25
CA ALA A 210 -13.91 -22.81 -5.20
C ALA A 210 -13.32 -22.93 -3.80
N ALA A 211 -13.04 -21.83 -3.10
CA ALA A 211 -12.51 -21.83 -1.74
C ALA A 211 -13.45 -22.43 -0.68
N ASP A 212 -14.77 -22.41 -0.92
CA ASP A 212 -15.77 -23.11 -0.07
C ASP A 212 -15.76 -24.63 -0.29
N LEU A 213 -15.07 -25.08 -1.34
CA LEU A 213 -14.81 -26.47 -1.66
C LEU A 213 -13.30 -26.74 -1.45
N PRO A 214 -12.84 -27.98 -1.22
CA PRO A 214 -11.41 -28.28 -1.16
C PRO A 214 -10.79 -28.31 -2.57
N LEU A 215 -11.04 -27.26 -3.37
CA LEU A 215 -10.63 -27.10 -4.76
C LEU A 215 -9.74 -25.86 -4.91
N ASN A 216 -8.70 -25.99 -5.72
CA ASN A 216 -7.86 -24.89 -6.22
C ASN A 216 -8.20 -24.62 -7.68
#